data_AF-A0A8J8AGS3-F1
#
_entry.id   AF-A0A8J8AGS3-F1
#
_cell.length_a   1.000
_cell.length_b   1.000
_cell.length_c   1.000
_cell.angle_alpha   90.00
_cell.angle_beta   90.00
_cell.angle_gamma   90.00
#
_symmetry.space_group_name_H-M   'P 1'
#
loop_
_entity.id
_entity.type
_entity.pdbx_description
1 polymer ?
#
loop_
_entity_poly.entity_id
_entity_poly.type
_entity_poly.pdbx_seq_one_letter_code
_entity_poly.pdbx_strand_id
1 'polypeptide(L)'
;MLRLILDSALHLLLIFMYYSFLKTAIEVFTYKKPRKLLLLTVSIFGVFISLYIDILLGFLYLFLVLLLIGLNSREAIVSALTAEFGFIIALVVVMFILTTIGTMYNIPGFRFEMRFEELLRYMRG
;
A
#
# COMPACT_ATOMS: atom_id res chain seq x y z
N MET A 1 -3.46 19.64 14.47
CA MET A 1 -4.64 19.46 13.60
C MET A 1 -4.25 19.22 12.15
N LEU A 2 -3.44 20.09 11.51
CA LEU A 2 -2.96 19.90 10.13
C LEU A 2 -2.22 18.58 9.89
N ARG A 3 -1.36 18.16 10.83
CA ARG A 3 -0.59 16.90 10.75
C ARG A 3 -1.49 15.66 10.69
N LEU A 4 -2.46 15.55 11.60
CA LEU A 4 -3.44 14.46 11.62
C LEU A 4 -4.26 14.35 10.33
N ILE A 5 -4.64 15.49 9.73
CA ILE A 5 -5.39 15.52 8.47
C ILE A 5 -4.52 15.01 7.33
N LEU A 6 -3.26 15.44 7.27
CA LEU A 6 -2.30 15.01 6.26
C LEU A 6 -2.00 13.52 6.38
N ASP A 7 -1.77 13.03 7.61
CA ASP A 7 -1.48 11.63 7.88
C ASP A 7 -2.68 10.76 7.48
N SER A 8 -3.91 11.19 7.82
CA SER A 8 -5.14 10.48 7.41
C SER A 8 -5.34 10.46 5.89
N ALA A 9 -5.04 11.57 5.22
CA ALA A 9 -5.12 11.67 3.76
C ALA A 9 -4.10 10.75 3.07
N LEU A 10 -2.87 10.66 3.60
CA LEU A 10 -1.84 9.75 3.10
C LEU A 10 -2.23 8.28 3.29
N HIS A 11 -2.80 7.92 4.45
CA HIS A 11 -3.30 6.57 4.67
C HIS A 11 -4.42 6.20 3.71
N LEU A 12 -5.38 7.10 3.49
CA LEU A 12 -6.45 6.90 2.52
C LEU A 12 -5.90 6.75 1.10
N LEU A 13 -4.91 7.56 0.72
CA LEU A 13 -4.25 7.45 -0.58
C LEU A 13 -3.56 6.09 -0.74
N LEU A 14 -2.83 5.64 0.27
CA LEU A 14 -2.13 4.36 0.26
C LEU A 14 -3.10 3.17 0.19
N ILE A 15 -4.20 3.21 0.95
CA ILE A 15 -5.28 2.22 0.87
C ILE A 15 -5.89 2.19 -0.54
N PHE A 16 -6.12 3.36 -1.13
CA PHE A 16 -6.66 3.47 -2.49
C PHE A 16 -5.69 2.92 -3.55
N MET A 17 -4.40 3.21 -3.42
CA MET A 17 -3.36 2.70 -4.32
C MET A 17 -3.24 1.18 -4.19
N TYR A 18 -3.15 0.66 -2.95
CA TYR A 18 -3.12 -0.78 -2.69
C TYR A 18 -4.36 -1.48 -3.27
N TYR A 19 -5.55 -0.93 -3.03
CA TYR A 19 -6.80 -1.42 -3.61
C TYR A 19 -6.75 -1.48 -5.13
N SER A 20 -6.22 -0.44 -5.77
CA SER A 20 -6.12 -0.35 -7.22
C SER A 20 -5.18 -1.43 -7.77
N PHE A 21 -3.99 -1.59 -7.18
CA PHE A 21 -3.05 -2.63 -7.57
C PHE A 21 -3.62 -4.03 -7.35
N LEU A 22 -4.24 -4.28 -6.19
CA LEU A 22 -4.83 -5.58 -5.88
C LEU A 22 -5.98 -5.91 -6.84
N LYS A 23 -6.86 -4.94 -7.11
CA LYS A 23 -7.96 -5.12 -8.06
C LYS A 23 -7.41 -5.42 -9.46
N THR A 24 -6.46 -4.64 -9.94
CA THR A 24 -5.84 -4.85 -11.25
C THR A 24 -5.12 -6.19 -11.33
N ALA A 25 -4.38 -6.58 -10.30
CA ALA A 25 -3.70 -7.87 -10.26
C ALA A 25 -4.70 -9.03 -10.36
N ILE A 26 -5.79 -9.00 -9.59
CA ILE A 26 -6.83 -10.03 -9.67
C ILE A 26 -7.48 -10.03 -11.05
N GLU A 27 -7.87 -8.87 -11.58
CA GLU A 27 -8.55 -8.78 -12.88
C GLU A 27 -7.66 -9.26 -14.05
N VAL A 28 -6.37 -8.95 -14.02
CA VAL A 28 -5.41 -9.32 -15.08
C VAL A 28 -4.98 -10.78 -14.99
N PHE A 29 -4.66 -11.29 -13.79
CA PHE A 29 -4.09 -12.63 -13.65
C PHE A 29 -5.13 -13.74 -13.46
N THR A 30 -6.35 -13.39 -13.06
CA THR A 30 -7.39 -14.37 -12.74
C THR A 30 -8.63 -14.23 -13.61
N TYR A 31 -8.76 -13.10 -14.32
CA TYR A 31 -9.95 -12.72 -15.09
C TYR A 31 -11.26 -12.70 -14.27
N LYS A 32 -11.16 -12.77 -12.93
CA LYS A 32 -12.29 -12.71 -12.00
C LYS A 32 -12.58 -11.27 -11.61
N LYS A 33 -13.85 -10.98 -11.32
CA LYS A 33 -14.28 -9.72 -10.73
C LYS A 33 -14.48 -9.89 -9.22
N PRO A 34 -13.52 -9.51 -8.38
CA PRO A 34 -13.66 -9.61 -6.94
C PRO A 34 -14.74 -8.66 -6.41
N ARG A 35 -15.38 -9.05 -5.30
CA ARG A 35 -16.37 -8.19 -4.62
C ARG A 35 -15.69 -6.94 -4.07
N LYS A 36 -16.20 -5.76 -4.44
CA LYS A 36 -15.61 -4.45 -4.06
C LYS A 36 -15.41 -4.29 -2.55
N LEU A 37 -16.40 -4.70 -1.75
CA LEU A 37 -16.33 -4.62 -0.29
C LEU A 37 -15.20 -5.49 0.27
N LEU A 38 -15.10 -6.73 -0.20
CA LEU A 38 -14.07 -7.67 0.23
C LEU A 38 -12.68 -7.11 -0.08
N LEU A 39 -12.46 -6.65 -1.33
CA LEU A 39 -11.21 -6.02 -1.74
C LEU A 39 -10.82 -4.85 -0.85
N LEU A 40 -11.78 -3.99 -0.50
CA LEU A 40 -11.53 -2.82 0.33
C LEU A 40 -11.10 -3.22 1.74
N THR A 41 -11.79 -4.17 2.38
CA THR A 41 -11.34 -4.73 3.67
C THR A 41 -9.94 -5.32 3.58
N VAL A 42 -9.67 -6.13 2.54
CA VAL A 42 -8.36 -6.75 2.37
C VAL A 42 -7.27 -5.71 2.18
N SER A 43 -7.58 -4.62 1.47
CA SER A 43 -6.63 -3.52 1.23
C SER A 43 -6.35 -2.72 2.50
N ILE A 44 -7.37 -2.46 3.34
CA ILE A 44 -7.17 -1.79 4.64
C ILE A 44 -6.23 -2.61 5.52
N PHE A 45 -6.52 -3.91 5.68
CA PHE A 45 -5.67 -4.80 6.48
C PHE A 45 -4.29 -5.00 5.86
N GLY A 46 -4.20 -5.15 4.54
CA GLY A 46 -2.94 -5.30 3.82
C GLY A 46 -2.03 -4.09 4.04
N VAL A 47 -2.54 -2.87 3.82
CA VAL A 47 -1.79 -1.64 4.10
C VAL A 47 -1.39 -1.55 5.57
N PHE A 48 -2.30 -1.87 6.50
CA PHE A 48 -1.98 -1.81 7.93
C PHE A 48 -0.86 -2.78 8.30
N ILE A 49 -0.93 -4.03 7.85
CA ILE A 49 0.11 -5.04 8.15
C ILE A 49 1.43 -4.64 7.49
N SER A 50 1.42 -4.25 6.21
CA SER A 50 2.62 -3.88 5.46
C SER A 50 3.30 -2.62 6.03
N LEU A 51 2.54 -1.64 6.53
CA LEU A 51 3.10 -0.41 7.10
C LEU A 51 3.53 -0.55 8.55
N TYR A 52 2.72 -1.18 9.42
CA TYR A 52 2.94 -1.16 10.86
C TYR A 52 3.68 -2.38 11.39
N ILE A 53 3.57 -3.52 10.72
CA ILE A 53 4.16 -4.78 11.17
C ILE A 53 5.38 -5.08 10.30
N ASP A 54 5.15 -5.65 9.12
CA ASP A 54 6.20 -6.04 8.17
C ASP A 54 5.60 -6.32 6.79
N ILE A 55 6.34 -6.00 5.74
CA ILE A 55 5.88 -6.16 4.36
C ILE A 55 5.76 -7.62 3.92
N LEU A 56 6.62 -8.51 4.46
CA LEU A 56 6.54 -9.95 4.20
C LEU A 56 5.31 -10.55 4.88
N LEU A 57 4.92 -10.05 6.05
CA LEU A 57 3.67 -10.43 6.71
C LEU A 57 2.45 -9.93 5.94
N GLY A 58 2.51 -8.74 5.36
CA GLY A 58 1.47 -8.21 4.47
C GLY A 58 1.27 -9.09 3.24
N PHE A 59 2.38 -9.47 2.60
CA PHE A 59 2.39 -10.44 1.51
C PHE A 59 1.77 -11.79 1.91
N LEU A 60 2.18 -12.36 3.04
CA LEU A 60 1.68 -13.66 3.49
C LEU A 60 0.18 -13.60 3.81
N TYR A 61 -0.26 -12.52 4.47
CA TYR A 61 -1.67 -12.24 4.71
C TYR A 61 -2.47 -12.21 3.41
N LEU A 62 -2.01 -11.43 2.43
CA LEU A 62 -2.70 -11.31 1.15
C LEU A 62 -2.74 -12.65 0.41
N PHE A 63 -1.64 -13.38 0.39
CA PHE A 63 -1.55 -14.71 -0.21
C PHE A 63 -2.57 -15.68 0.40
N LEU A 64 -2.65 -15.77 1.73
CA LEU A 64 -3.62 -16.63 2.42
C LEU A 64 -5.06 -16.22 2.12
N VAL A 65 -5.35 -14.91 2.13
CA VAL A 65 -6.68 -14.41 1.81
C VAL A 65 -7.09 -14.76 0.38
N LEU A 66 -6.18 -14.63 -0.59
CA LEU A 66 -6.45 -15.00 -1.98
C LEU A 66 -6.70 -16.51 -2.14
N LEU A 67 -5.97 -17.35 -1.41
CA LEU A 67 -6.26 -18.79 -1.37
C LEU A 67 -7.66 -19.09 -0.79
N LEU A 68 -8.05 -18.41 0.29
CA LEU A 68 -9.37 -18.57 0.91
C LEU A 68 -10.52 -18.12 0.00
N ILE A 69 -10.26 -17.18 -0.91
CA ILE A 69 -11.21 -16.73 -1.94
C ILE A 69 -11.35 -17.76 -3.08
N GLY A 70 -10.51 -18.81 -3.10
CA GLY A 70 -10.54 -19.86 -4.11
C GLY A 70 -9.73 -19.52 -5.36
N LEU A 71 -8.67 -18.73 -5.22
CA LEU A 71 -7.64 -18.62 -6.26
C LEU A 71 -6.72 -19.84 -6.21
N ASN A 72 -6.19 -20.23 -7.37
CA ASN A 72 -5.13 -21.23 -7.42
C ASN A 72 -3.84 -20.67 -6.80
N SER A 73 -2.96 -21.53 -6.27
CA SER A 73 -1.71 -21.10 -5.63
C SER A 73 -0.84 -20.23 -6.53
N ARG A 74 -0.74 -20.57 -7.81
CA ARG A 74 -0.02 -19.76 -8.81
C ARG A 74 -0.65 -18.38 -9.00
N GLU A 75 -1.97 -18.32 -9.13
CA GLU A 75 -2.70 -17.05 -9.31
C GLU A 75 -2.59 -16.17 -8.07
N ALA A 76 -2.71 -16.77 -6.88
CA ALA A 76 -2.58 -16.08 -5.60
C ALA A 76 -1.18 -15.52 -5.40
N ILE A 77 -0.11 -16.28 -5.69
CA ILE A 77 1.28 -15.80 -5.58
C ILE A 77 1.50 -14.62 -6.52
N VAL A 78 1.16 -14.75 -7.80
CA VAL A 78 1.42 -13.70 -8.79
C VAL A 78 0.61 -12.44 -8.47
N SER A 79 -0.64 -12.60 -8.05
CA SER A 79 -1.50 -11.46 -7.67
C SER A 79 -1.01 -10.78 -6.39
N ALA A 80 -0.60 -11.56 -5.38
CA ALA A 80 -0.07 -11.02 -4.13
C ALA A 80 1.25 -10.28 -4.34
N LEU A 81 2.18 -10.87 -5.10
CA LEU A 81 3.44 -10.22 -5.44
C LEU A 81 3.19 -8.93 -6.20
N THR A 82 2.32 -8.94 -7.21
CA THR A 82 2.03 -7.74 -8.00
C THR A 82 1.42 -6.63 -7.14
N ALA A 83 0.50 -6.97 -6.24
CA ALA A 83 -0.11 -6.00 -5.35
C ALA A 83 0.91 -5.38 -4.37
N GLU A 84 1.74 -6.20 -3.73
CA GLU A 84 2.76 -5.73 -2.77
C GLU A 84 3.88 -4.95 -3.47
N PHE A 85 4.38 -5.40 -4.61
CA PHE A 85 5.36 -4.64 -5.40
C PHE A 85 4.78 -3.31 -5.89
N GLY A 86 3.53 -3.32 -6.36
CA GLY A 86 2.80 -2.11 -6.73
C GLY A 86 2.68 -1.14 -5.55
N PHE A 87 2.41 -1.66 -4.36
CA PHE A 87 2.36 -0.87 -3.13
C PHE A 87 3.72 -0.27 -2.74
N ILE A 88 4.82 -1.01 -2.89
CA ILE A 88 6.18 -0.47 -2.66
C ILE A 88 6.47 0.66 -3.63
N ILE A 89 6.16 0.48 -4.92
CA ILE A 89 6.34 1.53 -5.93
C ILE A 89 5.49 2.75 -5.59
N ALA A 90 4.25 2.55 -5.17
CA ALA A 90 3.37 3.62 -4.71
C ALA A 90 3.99 4.42 -3.55
N LEU A 91 4.54 3.74 -2.54
CA LEU A 91 5.21 4.38 -1.42
C LEU A 91 6.40 5.22 -1.87
N VAL A 92 7.24 4.69 -2.77
CA VAL A 92 8.38 5.42 -3.32
C VAL A 92 7.93 6.67 -4.09
N VAL A 93 6.88 6.56 -4.90
CA VAL A 93 6.32 7.69 -5.65
C VAL A 93 5.75 8.75 -4.71
N VAL A 94 4.97 8.35 -3.71
CA VAL A 94 4.41 9.27 -2.70
C VAL A 94 5.54 9.96 -1.94
N MET A 95 6.55 9.23 -1.51
CA MET A 95 7.74 9.79 -0.86
C MET A 95 8.41 10.84 -1.75
N PHE A 96 8.66 10.52 -3.03
CA PHE A 96 9.30 11.43 -3.95
C PHE A 96 8.50 12.72 -4.15
N ILE A 97 7.17 12.62 -4.29
CA ILE A 97 6.29 13.78 -4.42
C ILE A 97 6.32 14.64 -3.15
N LEU A 98 6.19 14.02 -1.97
CA LEU A 98 6.22 14.73 -0.69
C LEU A 98 7.56 15.43 -0.49
N THR A 99 8.67 14.75 -0.79
CA THR A 99 10.03 15.31 -0.69
C THR A 99 10.24 16.49 -1.63
N THR A 100 9.74 16.39 -2.86
CA THR A 100 9.82 17.47 -3.86
C THR A 100 9.03 18.70 -3.41
N ILE A 101 7.79 18.50 -2.95
CA ILE A 101 6.93 19.56 -2.42
C ILE A 101 7.58 20.19 -1.18
N GLY A 102 8.07 19.38 -0.24
CA GLY A 102 8.74 19.86 0.95
C GLY A 102 9.96 20.71 0.67
N THR A 103 10.73 20.34 -0.37
CA THR A 103 11.89 21.09 -0.83
C THR A 103 11.48 22.41 -1.49
N MET A 104 10.48 22.41 -2.37
CA MET A 104 9.99 23.63 -3.04
C MET A 104 9.39 24.65 -2.07
N TYR A 105 8.64 24.18 -1.06
CA TYR A 105 7.97 25.03 -0.07
C TYR A 105 8.75 25.19 1.23
N ASN A 106 10.00 24.72 1.27
CA ASN A 106 10.94 24.82 2.39
C ASN A 106 10.42 24.23 3.73
N ILE A 107 9.54 23.23 3.67
CA ILE A 107 8.91 22.59 4.85
C ILE A 107 9.92 21.59 5.47
N PRO A 108 10.40 21.82 6.70
CA PRO A 108 11.51 21.04 7.28
C PRO A 108 11.22 19.54 7.45
N GLY A 109 9.97 19.14 7.61
CA GLY A 109 9.58 17.72 7.77
C GLY A 109 9.55 16.90 6.48
N PHE A 110 9.72 17.52 5.31
CA PHE A 110 9.59 16.87 3.99
C PHE A 110 10.82 17.14 3.09
N ARG A 111 11.99 17.43 3.65
CA ARG A 111 13.21 17.68 2.86
C ARG A 111 13.90 16.37 2.47
N PHE A 112 14.84 16.47 1.51
CA PHE A 112 15.57 15.39 0.80
C PHE A 112 16.29 14.31 1.64
N GLU A 113 16.15 14.32 2.97
CA GLU A 113 16.74 13.33 3.87
C GLU A 113 15.78 12.21 4.28
N MET A 114 14.49 12.26 3.91
CA MET A 114 13.52 11.22 4.23
C MET A 114 13.94 9.86 3.66
N ARG A 115 14.56 9.02 4.49
CA ARG A 115 14.85 7.62 4.18
C ARG A 115 13.54 6.80 4.23
N PHE A 116 13.52 5.65 3.55
CA PHE A 116 12.35 4.74 3.56
C PHE A 116 11.86 4.41 4.98
N GLU A 117 12.82 4.20 5.90
CA GLU A 117 12.59 3.97 7.33
C GLU A 117 12.00 5.19 8.05
N GLU A 118 12.38 6.41 7.64
CA GLU A 118 11.86 7.66 8.20
C GLU A 118 10.44 7.95 7.72
N LEU A 119 10.09 7.54 6.49
CA LEU A 119 8.70 7.60 6.00
C LEU A 119 7.81 6.59 6.75
N LEU A 120 8.29 5.35 6.93
CA LEU A 120 7.60 4.36 7.75
C LEU A 120 7.42 4.86 9.20
N ARG A 121 8.46 5.46 9.78
CA ARG A 121 8.39 6.05 11.12
C ARG A 121 7.43 7.25 11.18
N TYR A 122 7.46 8.14 10.20
CA TYR A 122 6.54 9.28 10.11
C TYR A 122 5.08 8.82 10.02
N MET A 123 4.79 7.74 9.29
CA MET A 123 3.44 7.17 9.20
C MET A 123 3.02 6.36 10.43
N ARG A 124 3.98 5.82 11.18
CA ARG A 124 3.72 5.12 12.45
C ARG A 124 3.46 6.07 13.63
N GLY A 125 3.93 7.32 13.55
CA GLY A 125 3.80 8.36 14.60
C GLY A 125 5.15 8.84 15.11
#